data_AF-A0A7S1P849-F1
#
_entry.id   AF-A0A7S1P849-F1
#
_cell.length_a   1.000
_cell.length_b   1.000
_cell.length_c   1.000
_cell.angle_alpha   90.00
_cell.angle_beta   90.00
_cell.angle_gamma   90.00
#
_symmetry.space_group_name_H-M   'P 1'
#
loop_
_entity.id
_entity.type
_entity.pdbx_description
1 polymer ?
#
loop_
_entity_poly.entity_id
_entity_poly.type
_entity_poly.pdbx_seq_one_letter_code
_entity_poly.pdbx_strand_id
1 'polypeptide(L)'
;ALNRSHKGPQHVKTGFPLLRFSGFTAKDVISRSIALGSYSTCFLEILGRLQRTEVNKCRAHGFQSIFQCSNFQSSSKEKALRKTEEINNYTSNSSKNIKDLSGYKELLTNKLLVISIVKILRAVKAVTSKTIIIINSHLNNYPSPYNINIVYNNGYILSILTIIQIITGIILAINYTSEITISYYSIKYIIREIYYGSSIRYIHSNISSIIFIFIIIHIYRNIYNNSFIYLTIIWLSGILNINYFTYTSFIGYLLPWGIMSYWGALIIISIISIIYNELYKYISGAYYLSDRTLKRFFVIHYIISIINLIFILIHLFSLHKFTSNNNNNIYINNKISIYLYQIIKDNSLLLILITILLLQ
;
A
#
# COMPACT_ATOMS: atom_id res chain seq x y z
N ALA A 1 1.78 54.39 -66.26
CA ALA A 1 2.82 53.51 -65.69
C ALA A 1 2.66 53.54 -64.16
N LEU A 2 1.70 52.78 -63.62
CA LEU A 2 1.85 51.49 -62.90
C LEU A 2 2.76 51.61 -61.67
N ASN A 3 2.38 51.36 -60.42
CA ASN A 3 1.10 51.09 -59.76
C ASN A 3 1.37 51.25 -58.24
N ARG A 4 0.62 52.08 -57.51
CA ARG A 4 0.66 52.12 -56.03
C ARG A 4 -0.18 50.94 -55.51
N SER A 5 0.41 50.05 -54.72
CA SER A 5 -0.34 48.99 -54.03
C SER A 5 -0.28 49.16 -52.51
N HIS A 6 -1.48 49.28 -51.93
CA HIS A 6 -1.76 49.18 -50.50
C HIS A 6 -1.23 47.85 -49.94
N LYS A 7 -0.49 47.89 -48.83
CA LYS A 7 -0.27 46.71 -47.98
C LYS A 7 -1.07 46.85 -46.70
N GLY A 8 -2.01 45.91 -46.51
CA GLY A 8 -2.76 45.70 -45.27
C GLY A 8 -1.92 45.08 -44.15
N PRO A 9 -2.53 44.78 -42.99
CA PRO A 9 -1.82 44.47 -41.76
C PRO A 9 -1.14 43.10 -41.83
N GLN A 10 0.12 43.05 -41.39
CA GLN A 10 0.90 41.82 -41.32
C GLN A 10 0.44 40.96 -40.15
N HIS A 11 -0.14 39.81 -40.45
CA HIS A 11 -0.32 38.71 -39.51
C HIS A 11 1.05 38.14 -39.10
N VAL A 12 1.37 38.21 -37.80
CA VAL A 12 2.51 37.51 -37.19
C VAL A 12 2.22 36.01 -37.22
N LYS A 13 2.86 35.27 -38.13
CA LYS A 13 2.91 33.81 -38.09
C LYS A 13 3.93 33.38 -37.04
N THR A 14 3.47 32.88 -35.90
CA THR A 14 4.27 32.16 -34.92
C THR A 14 4.65 30.77 -35.48
N GLY A 15 5.80 30.69 -36.15
CA GLY A 15 6.39 29.41 -36.53
C GLY A 15 7.14 28.79 -35.36
N PHE A 16 6.56 27.74 -34.76
CA PHE A 16 7.32 26.80 -33.92
C PHE A 16 8.35 26.07 -34.78
N PRO A 17 9.64 25.98 -34.39
CA PRO A 17 10.60 25.13 -35.08
C PRO A 17 10.28 23.67 -34.76
N LEU A 18 9.87 22.93 -35.78
CA LEU A 18 9.83 21.46 -35.78
C LEU A 18 11.28 20.94 -35.69
N LEU A 19 11.74 20.67 -34.47
CA LEU A 19 12.96 19.91 -34.22
C LEU A 19 12.70 18.45 -34.59
N ARG A 20 13.29 18.01 -35.71
CA ARG A 20 13.48 16.61 -36.06
C ARG A 20 14.40 15.97 -35.00
N PHE A 21 13.85 15.10 -34.17
CA PHE A 21 14.62 14.27 -33.25
C PHE A 21 15.04 12.96 -33.95
N SER A 22 16.34 12.70 -33.98
CA SER A 22 16.89 11.37 -34.26
C SER A 22 16.75 10.50 -33.01
N GLY A 23 15.83 9.53 -33.08
CA GLY A 23 15.73 8.40 -32.15
C GLY A 23 14.89 8.68 -30.91
N PHE A 24 13.72 8.05 -30.84
CA PHE A 24 12.66 8.13 -29.81
C PHE A 24 11.72 9.34 -29.92
N THR A 25 10.57 9.10 -30.52
CA THR A 25 9.46 10.06 -30.56
C THR A 25 8.58 9.91 -29.31
N ALA A 26 7.89 10.97 -28.89
CA ALA A 26 6.93 10.93 -27.77
C ALA A 26 5.84 9.85 -27.94
N LYS A 27 5.55 9.44 -29.17
CA LYS A 27 4.67 8.30 -29.48
C LYS A 27 5.21 6.96 -28.98
N ASP A 28 6.54 6.76 -28.98
CA ASP A 28 7.18 5.53 -28.52
C ASP A 28 7.16 5.40 -26.99
N VAL A 29 7.14 6.52 -26.28
CA VAL A 29 7.01 6.57 -24.81
C VAL A 29 5.56 6.34 -24.39
N ILE A 30 4.60 6.93 -25.11
CA ILE A 30 3.16 6.73 -24.89
C ILE A 30 2.77 5.27 -25.19
N SER A 31 3.27 4.68 -26.28
CA SER A 31 2.98 3.28 -26.63
C SER A 31 3.52 2.29 -25.59
N ARG A 32 4.72 2.53 -25.05
CA ARG A 32 5.29 1.72 -23.96
C ARG A 32 4.58 1.92 -22.61
N SER A 33 4.02 3.11 -22.36
CA SER A 33 3.21 3.38 -21.17
C SER A 33 1.85 2.67 -21.22
N ILE A 34 1.24 2.58 -22.41
CA ILE A 34 0.03 1.80 -22.67
C ILE A 34 0.30 0.30 -22.54
N ALA A 35 1.46 -0.17 -23.00
CA ALA A 35 1.90 -1.57 -22.85
C ALA A 35 2.18 -1.98 -21.39
N LEU A 36 2.43 -1.02 -20.49
CA LEU A 36 2.55 -1.27 -19.05
C LEU A 36 1.16 -1.35 -18.35
N GLY A 37 0.15 -0.65 -18.88
CA GLY A 37 -1.24 -0.76 -18.43
C GLY A 37 -1.85 -2.15 -18.66
N SER A 38 -1.36 -2.89 -19.67
CA SER A 38 -1.73 -4.28 -19.94
C SER A 38 -1.19 -5.32 -18.96
N TYR A 39 -0.32 -4.95 -18.00
CA TYR A 39 0.00 -5.86 -16.88
C TYR A 39 -1.02 -5.79 -15.74
N SER A 40 -1.87 -4.74 -15.70
CA SER A 40 -2.97 -4.66 -14.73
C SER A 40 -4.12 -5.65 -15.03
N THR A 41 -4.33 -5.99 -16.31
CA THR A 41 -5.29 -7.01 -16.72
C THR A 41 -4.82 -8.42 -16.36
N CYS A 42 -3.51 -8.66 -16.35
CA CYS A 42 -2.91 -9.92 -15.89
C CYS A 42 -3.13 -10.16 -14.38
N PHE A 43 -3.13 -9.11 -13.56
CA PHE A 43 -3.43 -9.21 -12.13
C PHE A 43 -4.90 -9.59 -11.86
N LEU A 44 -5.84 -9.08 -12.65
CA LEU A 44 -7.26 -9.48 -12.58
C LEU A 44 -7.48 -10.92 -13.04
N GLU A 45 -6.70 -11.41 -14.01
CA GLU A 45 -6.78 -12.80 -14.48
C GLU A 45 -6.23 -13.80 -13.44
N ILE A 46 -5.17 -13.43 -12.71
CA ILE A 46 -4.57 -14.25 -11.65
C ILE A 46 -5.49 -14.34 -10.42
N LEU A 47 -6.17 -13.25 -10.04
CA LEU A 47 -7.18 -13.25 -8.98
C LEU A 47 -8.39 -14.14 -9.34
N GLY A 48 -8.79 -14.18 -10.62
CA GLY A 48 -9.84 -15.06 -11.10
C GLY A 48 -9.50 -16.56 -11.06
N ARG A 49 -8.21 -16.92 -11.10
CA ARG A 49 -7.75 -18.33 -11.05
C ARG A 49 -7.52 -18.84 -9.62
N LEU A 50 -7.04 -17.99 -8.71
CA LEU A 50 -6.78 -18.38 -7.31
C LEU A 50 -8.06 -18.65 -6.50
N GLN A 51 -9.20 -18.08 -6.90
CA GLN A 51 -10.46 -18.29 -6.17
C GLN A 51 -11.17 -19.61 -6.53
N ARG A 52 -10.80 -20.28 -7.63
CA ARG A 52 -11.36 -21.60 -8.01
C ARG A 52 -10.76 -22.77 -7.22
N THR A 53 -9.58 -22.59 -6.61
CA THR A 53 -8.87 -23.67 -5.92
C THR A 53 -9.21 -23.80 -4.44
N GLU A 54 -9.68 -22.73 -3.79
CA GLU A 54 -9.98 -22.71 -2.35
C GLU A 54 -11.40 -23.25 -2.02
N VAL A 55 -12.38 -23.07 -2.91
CA VAL A 55 -13.77 -23.50 -2.66
C VAL A 55 -13.95 -25.02 -2.72
N ASN A 56 -13.01 -25.76 -3.33
CA ASN A 56 -13.08 -27.22 -3.43
C ASN A 56 -12.36 -27.97 -2.30
N LYS A 57 -11.67 -27.28 -1.38
CA LYS A 57 -10.90 -27.92 -0.29
C LYS A 57 -11.62 -27.95 1.08
N CYS A 58 -12.69 -27.20 1.28
CA CYS A 58 -13.40 -27.13 2.57
C CYS A 58 -14.67 -28.00 2.67
N ARG A 59 -14.85 -28.99 1.78
CA ARG A 59 -16.03 -29.89 1.78
C ARG A 59 -15.73 -31.36 2.09
N ALA A 60 -14.50 -31.68 2.51
CA ALA A 60 -14.11 -33.02 2.94
C ALA A 60 -13.59 -32.96 4.39
N HIS A 61 -14.07 -33.87 5.25
CA HIS A 61 -13.87 -33.98 6.71
C HIS A 61 -14.81 -33.09 7.55
N GLY A 62 -15.78 -33.58 8.33
CA GLY A 62 -16.18 -34.93 8.74
C GLY A 62 -17.01 -34.79 10.02
N PHE A 63 -18.23 -35.32 10.06
CA PHE A 63 -19.18 -35.28 11.18
C PHE A 63 -19.45 -36.71 11.66
N GLN A 64 -19.59 -36.89 13.00
CA GLN A 64 -20.09 -38.07 13.74
C GLN A 64 -19.18 -39.33 13.73
N SER A 65 -18.97 -40.11 14.80
CA SER A 65 -19.71 -40.38 16.05
C SER A 65 -18.85 -41.29 16.95
N ILE A 66 -18.80 -41.10 18.29
CA ILE A 66 -18.47 -42.19 19.25
C ILE A 66 -19.24 -41.94 20.56
N PHE A 67 -20.31 -42.70 20.75
CA PHE A 67 -20.97 -42.98 22.02
C PHE A 67 -21.11 -44.51 22.07
N GLN A 68 -20.39 -45.19 22.96
CA GLN A 68 -20.73 -46.50 23.55
C GLN A 68 -19.52 -47.06 24.29
N CYS A 69 -19.66 -47.28 25.59
CA CYS A 69 -19.55 -48.59 26.22
C CYS A 69 -19.46 -48.41 27.74
N SER A 70 -20.57 -48.69 28.41
CA SER A 70 -20.64 -49.04 29.82
C SER A 70 -20.86 -50.55 29.95
N ASN A 71 -20.32 -51.09 31.05
CA ASN A 71 -20.64 -52.38 31.68
C ASN A 71 -20.11 -53.68 31.04
N PHE A 72 -19.07 -54.24 31.66
CA PHE A 72 -19.14 -55.64 32.12
C PHE A 72 -18.22 -55.85 33.32
N GLN A 73 -18.83 -56.26 34.43
CA GLN A 73 -18.20 -56.49 35.72
C GLN A 73 -17.86 -57.97 35.89
N SER A 74 -16.86 -58.22 36.74
CA SER A 74 -16.67 -59.42 37.57
C SER A 74 -16.36 -60.78 36.89
N SER A 75 -15.10 -61.20 37.02
CA SER A 75 -14.71 -62.46 37.70
C SER A 75 -13.18 -62.54 37.78
N SER A 76 -12.64 -63.21 38.80
CA SER A 76 -11.20 -63.45 39.10
C SER A 76 -10.48 -62.42 39.99
N LYS A 77 -11.06 -62.13 41.17
CA LYS A 77 -10.42 -61.30 42.22
C LYS A 77 -9.39 -62.02 43.10
N GLU A 78 -8.96 -63.25 42.80
CA GLU A 78 -8.13 -64.04 43.75
C GLU A 78 -6.83 -64.63 43.18
N LYS A 79 -6.36 -64.14 42.02
CA LYS A 79 -4.97 -64.37 41.54
C LYS A 79 -4.17 -63.09 41.30
N ALA A 80 -4.73 -61.93 41.67
CA ALA A 80 -4.11 -60.62 41.47
C ALA A 80 -3.15 -60.19 42.59
N LEU A 81 -3.16 -60.85 43.75
CA LEU A 81 -2.46 -60.35 44.95
C LEU A 81 -1.01 -60.84 45.14
N ARG A 82 -0.49 -61.72 44.26
CA ARG A 82 0.95 -62.11 44.26
C ARG A 82 1.74 -61.55 43.06
N LYS A 83 1.08 -60.85 42.14
CA LYS A 83 1.73 -60.14 41.02
C LYS A 83 1.95 -58.64 41.31
N THR A 84 1.37 -58.12 42.39
CA THR A 84 1.43 -56.71 42.78
C THR A 84 2.76 -56.31 43.42
N GLU A 85 3.49 -57.23 44.06
CA GLU A 85 4.79 -56.90 44.69
C GLU A 85 5.96 -56.85 43.68
N GLU A 86 5.97 -57.68 42.63
CA GLU A 86 6.95 -57.58 41.55
C GLU A 86 6.72 -56.33 40.68
N ILE A 87 5.47 -55.94 40.44
CA ILE A 87 5.14 -54.71 39.70
C ILE A 87 5.53 -53.47 40.51
N ASN A 88 5.38 -53.48 41.84
CA ASN A 88 5.72 -52.33 42.69
C ASN A 88 7.23 -52.05 42.78
N ASN A 89 8.08 -53.07 42.66
CA ASN A 89 9.53 -52.87 42.59
C ASN A 89 10.00 -52.41 41.19
N TYR A 90 9.29 -52.80 40.13
CA TYR A 90 9.54 -52.26 38.79
C TYR A 90 9.05 -50.81 38.65
N THR A 91 7.91 -50.45 39.25
CA THR A 91 7.36 -49.08 39.19
C THR A 91 8.15 -48.09 40.04
N SER A 92 8.73 -48.51 41.17
CA SER A 92 9.58 -47.63 42.00
C SER A 92 10.90 -47.26 41.30
N ASN A 93 11.59 -48.23 40.67
CA ASN A 93 12.79 -48.00 39.87
C ASN A 93 12.49 -47.23 38.56
N SER A 94 11.37 -47.52 37.91
CA SER A 94 10.86 -46.74 36.78
C SER A 94 10.59 -45.28 37.17
N SER A 95 9.96 -45.02 38.32
CA SER A 95 9.64 -43.66 38.78
C SER A 95 10.88 -42.81 39.09
N LYS A 96 11.96 -43.43 39.61
CA LYS A 96 13.26 -42.77 39.81
C LYS A 96 13.91 -42.40 38.48
N ASN A 97 13.99 -43.34 37.54
CA ASN A 97 14.54 -43.08 36.21
C ASN A 97 13.72 -42.05 35.43
N ILE A 98 12.40 -41.98 35.61
CA ILE A 98 11.54 -40.98 34.97
C ILE A 98 11.76 -39.58 35.55
N LYS A 99 12.01 -39.44 36.87
CA LYS A 99 12.35 -38.15 37.50
C LYS A 99 13.71 -37.63 37.06
N ASP A 100 14.70 -38.51 36.92
CA ASP A 100 16.02 -38.14 36.43
C ASP A 100 15.96 -37.75 34.94
N LEU A 101 15.14 -38.46 34.15
CA LEU A 101 14.89 -38.14 32.74
C LEU A 101 14.06 -36.86 32.57
N SER A 102 13.14 -36.54 33.48
CA SER A 102 12.37 -35.29 33.44
C SER A 102 13.25 -34.09 33.76
N GLY A 103 14.15 -34.21 34.74
CA GLY A 103 15.15 -33.17 35.04
C GLY A 103 16.13 -32.95 33.90
N TYR A 104 16.59 -34.02 33.24
CA TYR A 104 17.45 -33.91 32.06
C TYR A 104 16.72 -33.30 30.86
N LYS A 105 15.44 -33.65 30.65
CA LYS A 105 14.58 -33.01 29.63
C LYS A 105 14.38 -31.53 29.91
N GLU A 106 14.11 -31.15 31.15
CA GLU A 106 13.89 -29.76 31.56
C GLU A 106 15.16 -28.90 31.39
N LEU A 107 16.32 -29.47 31.73
CA LEU A 107 17.62 -28.84 31.50
C LEU A 107 17.92 -28.68 30.00
N LEU A 108 17.59 -29.69 29.18
CA LEU A 108 17.77 -29.66 27.74
C LEU A 108 16.82 -28.65 27.08
N THR A 109 15.55 -28.61 27.50
CA THR A 109 14.58 -27.62 27.02
C THR A 109 15.00 -26.21 27.41
N ASN A 110 15.50 -25.98 28.62
CA ASN A 110 16.00 -24.68 29.05
C ASN A 110 17.24 -24.25 28.28
N LYS A 111 18.20 -25.15 28.03
CA LYS A 111 19.36 -24.87 27.16
C LYS A 111 18.95 -24.58 25.72
N LEU A 112 18.02 -25.34 25.15
CA LEU A 112 17.51 -25.12 23.79
C LEU A 112 16.72 -23.80 23.69
N LEU A 113 15.95 -23.44 24.73
CA LEU A 113 15.28 -22.14 24.84
C LEU A 113 16.29 -21.00 24.88
N VAL A 114 17.32 -21.09 25.72
CA VAL A 114 18.37 -20.06 25.82
C VAL A 114 19.14 -19.93 24.50
N ILE A 115 19.51 -21.03 23.84
CA ILE A 115 20.16 -21.00 22.52
C ILE A 115 19.24 -20.36 21.47
N SER A 116 17.95 -20.67 21.49
CA SER A 116 16.96 -20.09 20.57
C SER A 116 16.79 -18.60 20.81
N ILE A 117 16.64 -18.18 22.08
CA ILE A 117 16.56 -16.77 22.48
C ILE A 117 17.83 -16.02 22.09
N VAL A 118 19.03 -16.56 22.34
CA VAL A 118 20.29 -15.91 21.96
C VAL A 118 20.43 -15.80 20.43
N LYS A 119 20.00 -16.81 19.66
CA LYS A 119 19.95 -16.73 18.19
C LYS A 119 18.97 -15.65 17.72
N ILE A 120 17.78 -15.58 18.33
CA ILE A 120 16.78 -14.55 18.04
C ILE A 120 17.35 -13.17 18.36
N LEU A 121 17.95 -12.97 19.53
CA LEU A 121 18.55 -11.69 19.94
C LEU A 121 19.70 -11.27 19.00
N ARG A 122 20.54 -12.22 18.55
CA ARG A 122 21.59 -11.95 17.56
C ARG A 122 21.00 -11.59 16.19
N ALA A 123 19.96 -12.28 15.75
CA ALA A 123 19.26 -11.97 14.50
C ALA A 123 18.60 -10.59 14.56
N VAL A 124 17.91 -10.27 15.66
CA VAL A 124 17.34 -8.95 15.92
C VAL A 124 18.44 -7.88 15.90
N LYS A 125 19.56 -8.09 16.59
CA LYS A 125 20.69 -7.13 16.60
C LYS A 125 21.33 -6.94 15.22
N ALA A 126 21.43 -7.99 14.42
CA ALA A 126 21.97 -7.91 13.06
C ALA A 126 21.02 -7.20 12.08
N VAL A 127 19.72 -7.42 12.23
CA VAL A 127 18.70 -6.70 11.45
C VAL A 127 18.70 -5.23 11.85
N THR A 128 18.74 -4.90 13.14
CA THR A 128 18.73 -3.51 13.60
C THR A 128 20.00 -2.76 13.21
N SER A 129 21.19 -3.38 13.29
CA SER A 129 22.42 -2.69 12.87
C SER A 129 22.40 -2.37 11.37
N LYS A 130 21.89 -3.29 10.54
CA LYS A 130 21.81 -3.09 9.09
C LYS A 130 20.75 -2.05 8.71
N THR A 131 19.60 -2.03 9.38
CA THR A 131 18.57 -1.01 9.13
C THR A 131 19.03 0.38 9.57
N ILE A 132 19.74 0.51 10.69
CA ILE A 132 20.31 1.80 11.14
C ILE A 132 21.30 2.34 10.10
N ILE A 133 22.16 1.50 9.52
CA ILE A 133 23.10 1.92 8.47
C ILE A 133 22.35 2.41 7.23
N ILE A 134 21.31 1.69 6.80
CA ILE A 134 20.46 2.08 5.66
C ILE A 134 19.78 3.42 5.95
N ILE A 135 19.13 3.57 7.11
CA ILE A 135 18.46 4.83 7.51
C ILE A 135 19.46 5.99 7.53
N ASN A 136 20.65 5.80 8.11
CA ASN A 136 21.70 6.83 8.12
C ASN A 136 22.15 7.19 6.70
N SER A 137 22.27 6.21 5.80
CA SER A 137 22.66 6.48 4.41
C SER A 137 21.59 7.25 3.62
N HIS A 138 20.31 7.03 3.95
CA HIS A 138 19.18 7.68 3.28
C HIS A 138 18.84 9.06 3.85
N LEU A 139 18.97 9.26 5.16
CA LEU A 139 18.57 10.52 5.82
C LEU A 139 19.76 11.45 6.09
N ASN A 140 20.85 10.94 6.65
CA ASN A 140 21.94 11.78 7.14
C ASN A 140 23.00 12.02 6.06
N ASN A 141 23.38 10.96 5.35
CA ASN A 141 24.50 10.99 4.41
C ASN A 141 24.07 11.12 2.95
N TYR A 142 22.79 11.40 2.68
CA TYR A 142 22.35 11.60 1.30
C TYR A 142 22.90 12.91 0.75
N PRO A 143 23.67 12.86 -0.34
CA PRO A 143 24.30 14.04 -0.90
C PRO A 143 23.30 14.77 -1.80
N SER A 144 22.84 15.94 -1.37
CA SER A 144 21.87 16.77 -2.09
C SER A 144 22.56 18.00 -2.69
N PRO A 145 22.19 18.45 -3.91
CA PRO A 145 22.67 19.71 -4.43
C PRO A 145 22.27 20.87 -3.51
N TYR A 146 23.17 21.84 -3.36
CA TYR A 146 22.98 22.98 -2.46
C TYR A 146 21.81 23.91 -2.88
N ASN A 147 21.59 24.07 -4.19
CA ASN A 147 20.67 25.08 -4.72
C ASN A 147 19.25 24.54 -4.98
N ILE A 148 18.70 23.78 -4.03
CA ILE A 148 17.36 23.20 -4.12
C ILE A 148 16.29 24.18 -3.58
N ASN A 149 15.40 24.62 -4.47
CA ASN A 149 14.26 25.45 -4.09
C ASN A 149 13.18 24.68 -3.29
N ILE A 150 12.19 25.40 -2.76
CA ILE A 150 11.12 24.82 -1.93
C ILE A 150 10.23 23.81 -2.68
N VAL A 151 10.18 23.86 -4.02
CA VAL A 151 9.34 22.97 -4.84
C VAL A 151 9.83 21.50 -4.79
N TYR A 152 11.09 21.26 -4.39
CA TYR A 152 11.58 19.89 -4.18
C TYR A 152 11.02 19.24 -2.92
N ASN A 153 10.53 20.03 -1.96
CA ASN A 153 9.94 19.54 -0.72
C ASN A 153 8.61 18.79 -0.96
N ASN A 154 8.00 18.97 -2.13
CA ASN A 154 6.74 18.30 -2.50
C ASN A 154 6.83 16.77 -2.41
N GLY A 155 7.99 16.17 -2.68
CA GLY A 155 8.17 14.71 -2.55
C GLY A 155 8.03 14.25 -1.09
N TYR A 156 8.62 15.00 -0.16
CA TYR A 156 8.51 14.74 1.28
C TYR A 156 7.07 14.94 1.79
N ILE A 157 6.40 15.99 1.34
CA ILE A 157 5.01 16.25 1.75
C ILE A 157 4.08 15.14 1.25
N LEU A 158 4.24 14.70 0.00
CA LEU A 158 3.43 13.62 -0.57
C LEU A 158 3.58 12.31 0.21
N SER A 159 4.80 11.97 0.65
CA SER A 159 5.01 10.75 1.44
C SER A 159 4.34 10.85 2.82
N ILE A 160 4.45 11.98 3.50
CA ILE A 160 3.79 12.20 4.80
C ILE A 160 2.26 12.21 4.67
N LEU A 161 1.72 12.93 3.70
CA LEU A 161 0.28 12.96 3.45
C LEU A 161 -0.27 11.56 3.16
N THR A 162 0.49 10.73 2.44
CA THR A 162 0.10 9.34 2.18
C THR A 162 0.04 8.52 3.47
N ILE A 163 1.00 8.71 4.38
CA ILE A 163 1.00 8.05 5.70
C ILE A 163 -0.23 8.48 6.51
N ILE A 164 -0.53 9.79 6.55
CA ILE A 164 -1.72 10.30 7.25
C ILE A 164 -3.01 9.75 6.62
N GLN A 165 -3.07 9.66 5.29
CA GLN A 165 -4.22 9.09 4.57
C GLN A 165 -4.48 7.63 4.95
N ILE A 166 -3.41 6.82 5.09
CA ILE A 166 -3.52 5.41 5.50
C ILE A 166 -3.99 5.32 6.97
N ILE A 167 -3.38 6.09 7.87
CA ILE A 167 -3.74 6.07 9.30
C ILE A 167 -5.20 6.47 9.50
N THR A 168 -5.63 7.59 8.91
CA THR A 168 -7.02 8.04 8.99
C THR A 168 -7.97 7.05 8.33
N GLY A 169 -7.58 6.44 7.21
CA GLY A 169 -8.36 5.40 6.54
C GLY A 169 -8.59 4.17 7.41
N ILE A 170 -7.57 3.71 8.13
CA ILE A 170 -7.69 2.59 9.08
C ILE A 170 -8.67 2.92 10.21
N ILE A 171 -8.57 4.13 10.80
CA ILE A 171 -9.46 4.55 11.89
C ILE A 171 -10.92 4.63 11.41
N LEU A 172 -11.15 5.15 10.20
CA LEU A 172 -12.47 5.18 9.58
C LEU A 172 -13.00 3.76 9.29
N ALA A 173 -12.14 2.87 8.80
CA ALA A 173 -12.49 1.51 8.42
C ALA A 173 -13.03 0.68 9.60
N ILE A 174 -12.54 0.91 10.83
CA ILE A 174 -13.01 0.23 12.04
C ILE A 174 -14.51 0.48 12.30
N ASN A 175 -15.01 1.64 11.89
CA ASN A 175 -16.39 2.08 12.18
C ASN A 175 -17.29 2.13 10.94
N TYR A 176 -16.77 1.73 9.77
CA TYR A 176 -17.48 1.80 8.49
C TYR A 176 -18.10 0.45 8.11
N THR A 177 -19.34 0.48 7.62
CA THR A 177 -20.06 -0.72 7.17
C THR A 177 -20.29 -0.66 5.66
N SER A 178 -19.84 -1.69 4.93
CA SER A 178 -19.89 -1.77 3.46
C SER A 178 -21.17 -2.42 2.90
N GLU A 179 -22.33 -2.11 3.49
CA GLU A 179 -23.65 -2.54 3.02
C GLU A 179 -24.42 -1.34 2.48
N ILE A 180 -25.03 -1.44 1.29
CA ILE A 180 -25.68 -0.31 0.59
C ILE A 180 -26.75 0.36 1.44
N THR A 181 -27.49 -0.41 2.23
CA THR A 181 -28.59 0.05 3.10
C THR A 181 -28.09 0.96 4.23
N ILE A 182 -26.89 0.70 4.76
CA ILE A 182 -26.37 1.31 6.00
C ILE A 182 -25.09 2.12 5.76
N SER A 183 -24.39 1.97 4.63
CA SER A 183 -23.08 2.60 4.37
C SER A 183 -23.09 4.11 4.55
N TYR A 184 -24.07 4.79 3.96
CA TYR A 184 -24.24 6.24 4.12
C TYR A 184 -24.53 6.64 5.58
N TYR A 185 -25.34 5.84 6.30
CA TYR A 185 -25.61 6.05 7.72
C TYR A 185 -24.38 5.79 8.59
N SER A 186 -23.54 4.81 8.25
CA SER A 186 -22.28 4.56 8.97
C SER A 186 -21.33 5.76 8.87
N ILE A 187 -21.25 6.42 7.71
CA ILE A 187 -20.49 7.68 7.58
C ILE A 187 -21.09 8.80 8.44
N LYS A 188 -22.43 8.94 8.47
CA LYS A 188 -23.09 9.92 9.35
C LYS A 188 -22.84 9.63 10.82
N TYR A 189 -22.86 8.36 11.22
CA TYR A 189 -22.54 7.92 12.56
C TYR A 189 -21.09 8.28 12.93
N ILE A 190 -20.13 8.03 12.04
CA ILE A 190 -18.74 8.44 12.25
C ILE A 190 -18.63 9.95 12.45
N ILE A 191 -19.33 10.75 11.66
CA ILE A 191 -19.23 12.22 11.75
C ILE A 191 -19.85 12.74 13.05
N ARG A 192 -20.97 12.16 13.51
CA ARG A 192 -21.78 12.73 14.61
C ARG A 192 -21.51 12.10 15.97
N GLU A 193 -21.33 10.80 16.02
CA GLU A 193 -21.36 10.03 17.27
C GLU A 193 -19.96 9.64 17.75
N ILE A 194 -18.98 9.54 16.85
CA ILE A 194 -17.61 9.17 17.22
C ILE A 194 -16.82 10.41 17.64
N TYR A 195 -16.14 10.32 18.78
CA TYR A 195 -15.26 11.38 19.25
C TYR A 195 -14.14 11.66 18.24
N TYR A 196 -13.99 12.94 17.86
CA TYR A 196 -13.15 13.39 16.72
C TYR A 196 -13.46 12.75 15.36
N GLY A 197 -14.56 12.01 15.21
CA GLY A 197 -14.87 11.29 13.97
C GLY A 197 -15.15 12.23 12.79
N SER A 198 -15.79 13.38 13.04
CA SER A 198 -15.91 14.46 12.06
C SER A 198 -14.54 14.94 11.56
N SER A 199 -13.64 15.29 12.48
CA SER A 199 -12.29 15.75 12.15
C SER A 199 -11.52 14.71 11.35
N ILE A 200 -11.52 13.44 11.77
CA ILE A 200 -10.84 12.35 11.06
C ILE A 200 -11.41 12.18 9.65
N ARG A 201 -12.74 12.25 9.51
CA ARG A 201 -13.40 12.13 8.21
C ARG A 201 -13.03 13.27 7.26
N TYR A 202 -13.02 14.51 7.75
CA TYR A 202 -12.64 15.67 6.96
C TYR A 202 -11.15 15.68 6.61
N ILE A 203 -10.27 15.34 7.55
CA ILE A 203 -8.85 15.16 7.29
C ILE A 203 -8.65 14.13 6.17
N HIS A 204 -9.31 12.97 6.24
CA HIS A 204 -9.19 11.93 5.20
C HIS A 204 -9.70 12.40 3.83
N SER A 205 -10.82 13.12 3.75
CA SER A 205 -11.32 13.62 2.46
C SER A 205 -10.45 14.76 1.91
N ASN A 206 -9.98 15.66 2.77
CA ASN A 206 -9.26 16.86 2.36
C ASN A 206 -7.81 16.54 1.98
N ILE A 207 -7.16 15.63 2.70
CA ILE A 207 -5.83 15.12 2.32
C ILE A 207 -5.88 14.45 0.95
N SER A 208 -6.95 13.70 0.63
CA SER A 208 -7.11 13.11 -0.71
C SER A 208 -7.03 14.17 -1.80
N SER A 209 -7.70 15.32 -1.64
CA SER A 209 -7.65 16.44 -2.59
C SER A 209 -6.29 17.12 -2.62
N ILE A 210 -5.68 17.36 -1.45
CA ILE A 210 -4.37 18.01 -1.33
C ILE A 210 -3.28 17.15 -1.99
N ILE A 211 -3.34 15.83 -1.87
CA ILE A 211 -2.41 14.91 -2.54
C ILE A 211 -2.40 15.17 -4.06
N PHE A 212 -3.57 15.34 -4.71
CA PHE A 212 -3.60 15.63 -6.15
C PHE A 212 -3.00 17.00 -6.50
N ILE A 213 -3.22 18.01 -5.67
CA ILE A 213 -2.59 19.33 -5.85
C ILE A 213 -1.06 19.18 -5.82
N PHE A 214 -0.52 18.50 -4.81
CA PHE A 214 0.93 18.28 -4.71
C PHE A 214 1.48 17.38 -5.81
N ILE A 215 0.73 16.37 -6.27
CA ILE A 215 1.10 15.55 -7.43
C ILE A 215 1.25 16.43 -8.67
N ILE A 216 0.29 17.32 -8.94
CA ILE A 216 0.36 18.22 -10.10
C ILE A 216 1.58 19.12 -10.02
N ILE A 217 1.84 19.75 -8.86
CA ILE A 217 3.04 20.60 -8.69
C ILE A 217 4.33 19.76 -8.83
N HIS A 218 4.33 18.53 -8.33
CA HIS A 218 5.47 17.61 -8.46
C HIS A 218 5.74 17.25 -9.93
N ILE A 219 4.71 16.92 -10.71
CA ILE A 219 4.83 16.66 -12.16
C ILE A 219 5.33 17.92 -12.89
N TYR A 220 4.73 19.08 -12.60
CA TYR A 220 5.10 20.34 -13.22
C TYR A 220 6.57 20.67 -13.03
N ARG A 221 7.10 20.53 -11.81
CA ARG A 221 8.53 20.72 -11.52
C ARG A 221 9.41 19.81 -12.36
N ASN A 222 9.03 18.54 -12.53
CA ASN A 222 9.83 17.57 -13.30
C ASN A 222 9.82 17.88 -14.80
N ILE A 223 8.72 18.41 -15.33
CA ILE A 223 8.64 18.87 -16.72
C ILE A 223 9.49 20.15 -16.88
N TYR A 224 9.33 21.12 -15.97
CA TYR A 224 10.07 22.38 -16.01
C TYR A 224 11.59 22.18 -15.98
N ASN A 225 12.07 21.23 -15.16
CA ASN A 225 13.51 20.91 -15.06
C ASN A 225 14.00 19.88 -16.08
N ASN A 226 13.14 19.37 -16.98
CA ASN A 226 13.44 18.26 -17.88
C ASN A 226 13.97 16.99 -17.17
N SER A 227 13.59 16.79 -15.91
CA SER A 227 14.04 15.67 -15.08
C SER A 227 13.66 14.31 -15.67
N PHE A 228 12.56 14.24 -16.44
CA PHE A 228 12.07 13.00 -17.05
C PHE A 228 13.04 12.39 -18.09
N ILE A 229 13.90 13.23 -18.70
CA ILE A 229 14.89 12.79 -19.69
C ILE A 229 16.02 12.02 -19.01
N TYR A 230 16.55 12.56 -17.92
CA TYR A 230 17.72 12.00 -17.23
C TYR A 230 17.35 10.94 -16.18
N LEU A 231 16.15 11.05 -15.60
CA LEU A 231 15.67 10.19 -14.51
C LEU A 231 14.50 9.31 -14.98
N THR A 232 14.64 8.65 -16.12
CA THR A 232 13.55 7.91 -16.78
C THR A 232 12.92 6.83 -15.90
N ILE A 233 13.72 6.09 -15.11
CA ILE A 233 13.20 5.04 -14.20
C ILE A 233 12.36 5.66 -13.07
N ILE A 234 12.80 6.80 -12.53
CA ILE A 234 12.06 7.53 -11.50
C ILE A 234 10.78 8.11 -12.09
N TRP A 235 10.84 8.65 -13.30
CA TRP A 235 9.66 9.16 -14.01
C TRP A 235 8.62 8.07 -14.24
N LEU A 236 9.02 6.89 -14.74
CA LEU A 236 8.13 5.76 -14.97
C LEU A 236 7.49 5.25 -13.68
N SER A 237 8.25 5.14 -12.59
CA SER A 237 7.68 4.80 -11.27
C SER A 237 6.73 5.89 -10.75
N GLY A 238 6.98 7.16 -11.07
CA GLY A 238 6.06 8.27 -10.79
C GLY A 238 4.73 8.14 -11.53
N ILE A 239 4.75 7.78 -12.82
CA ILE A 239 3.52 7.51 -13.60
C ILE A 239 2.70 6.38 -12.96
N LEU A 240 3.36 5.31 -12.51
CA LEU A 240 2.68 4.21 -11.82
C LEU A 240 2.01 4.69 -10.52
N ASN A 241 2.70 5.48 -9.69
CA ASN A 241 2.13 6.06 -8.48
C ASN A 241 0.89 6.93 -8.78
N ILE A 242 0.93 7.77 -9.82
CA ILE A 242 -0.22 8.62 -10.20
C ILE A 242 -1.46 7.76 -10.53
N ASN A 243 -1.28 6.66 -11.24
CA ASN A 243 -2.38 5.73 -11.53
C ASN A 243 -2.95 5.12 -10.24
N TYR A 244 -2.08 4.65 -9.33
CA TYR A 244 -2.52 4.09 -8.05
C TYR A 244 -3.24 5.11 -7.16
N PHE A 245 -2.75 6.36 -7.08
CA PHE A 245 -3.47 7.44 -6.38
C PHE A 245 -4.84 7.70 -6.99
N THR A 246 -4.93 7.75 -8.33
CA THR A 246 -6.19 7.96 -9.05
C THR A 246 -7.20 6.86 -8.76
N TYR A 247 -6.80 5.58 -8.88
CA TYR A 247 -7.68 4.45 -8.59
C TYR A 247 -8.10 4.42 -7.12
N THR A 248 -7.17 4.64 -6.19
CA THR A 248 -7.46 4.62 -4.76
C THR A 248 -8.45 5.71 -4.39
N SER A 249 -8.21 6.95 -4.83
CA SER A 249 -9.09 8.09 -4.55
C SER A 249 -10.46 7.92 -5.17
N PHE A 250 -10.53 7.42 -6.40
CA PHE A 250 -11.80 7.19 -7.07
C PHE A 250 -12.64 6.14 -6.31
N ILE A 251 -12.07 4.98 -6.00
CA ILE A 251 -12.80 3.93 -5.29
C ILE A 251 -13.17 4.39 -3.87
N GLY A 252 -12.30 5.14 -3.20
CA GLY A 252 -12.58 5.74 -1.89
C GLY A 252 -13.76 6.71 -1.92
N TYR A 253 -13.91 7.47 -3.02
CA TYR A 253 -15.07 8.36 -3.25
C TYR A 253 -16.39 7.58 -3.43
N LEU A 254 -16.33 6.32 -3.86
CA LEU A 254 -17.53 5.48 -3.99
C LEU A 254 -18.06 5.00 -2.64
N LEU A 255 -17.20 4.80 -1.64
CA LEU A 255 -17.56 4.14 -0.38
C LEU A 255 -18.68 4.81 0.43
N PRO A 256 -18.78 6.14 0.54
CA PRO A 256 -19.89 6.77 1.26
C PRO A 256 -21.27 6.46 0.68
N TRP A 257 -21.31 5.96 -0.57
CA TRP A 257 -22.51 5.51 -1.28
C TRP A 257 -23.64 6.53 -1.34
N GLY A 258 -23.28 7.83 -1.43
CA GLY A 258 -24.24 8.89 -1.72
C GLY A 258 -24.69 8.87 -3.18
N ILE A 259 -25.63 9.77 -3.53
CA ILE A 259 -26.17 9.89 -4.90
C ILE A 259 -25.06 10.04 -5.94
N MET A 260 -24.09 10.93 -5.70
CA MET A 260 -22.98 11.16 -6.62
C MET A 260 -22.03 9.96 -6.70
N SER A 261 -21.79 9.27 -5.58
CA SER A 261 -20.99 8.05 -5.55
C SER A 261 -21.64 6.94 -6.39
N TYR A 262 -22.95 6.74 -6.25
CA TYR A 262 -23.70 5.73 -7.00
C TYR A 262 -23.65 5.99 -8.52
N TRP A 263 -23.96 7.21 -8.94
CA TRP A 263 -23.92 7.58 -10.36
C TRP A 263 -22.50 7.54 -10.93
N GLY A 264 -21.51 7.97 -10.15
CA GLY A 264 -20.10 7.85 -10.53
C GLY A 264 -19.68 6.39 -10.76
N ALA A 265 -20.09 5.48 -9.88
CA ALA A 265 -19.84 4.05 -10.04
C ALA A 265 -20.50 3.49 -11.32
N LEU A 266 -21.76 3.83 -11.58
CA LEU A 266 -22.48 3.40 -12.78
C LEU A 266 -21.77 3.86 -14.06
N ILE A 267 -21.40 5.14 -14.14
CA ILE A 267 -20.78 5.71 -15.34
C ILE A 267 -19.45 5.00 -15.63
N ILE A 268 -18.60 4.84 -14.61
CA ILE A 268 -17.25 4.31 -14.82
C ILE A 268 -17.26 2.81 -15.10
N ILE A 269 -18.10 2.03 -14.42
CA ILE A 269 -18.24 0.60 -14.73
C ILE A 269 -18.82 0.43 -16.15
N SER A 270 -19.76 1.28 -16.55
CA SER A 270 -20.33 1.24 -17.91
C SER A 270 -19.27 1.53 -18.97
N ILE A 271 -18.40 2.52 -18.77
CA ILE A 271 -17.28 2.82 -19.67
C ILE A 271 -16.32 1.62 -19.77
N ILE A 272 -15.98 1.00 -18.64
CA ILE A 272 -15.10 -0.20 -18.62
C ILE A 272 -15.75 -1.37 -19.38
N SER A 273 -17.07 -1.49 -19.29
CA SER A 273 -17.82 -2.60 -19.89
C SER A 273 -17.96 -2.49 -21.42
N ILE A 274 -17.63 -1.34 -22.02
CA ILE A 274 -17.52 -1.18 -23.48
C ILE A 274 -16.43 -2.10 -24.04
N ILE A 275 -15.36 -2.36 -23.28
CA ILE A 275 -14.26 -3.22 -23.71
C ILE A 275 -14.69 -4.70 -23.72
N TYR A 276 -15.54 -5.12 -22.78
CA TYR A 276 -16.05 -6.48 -22.67
C TYR A 276 -17.38 -6.51 -21.91
N ASN A 277 -18.45 -6.96 -22.56
CA ASN A 277 -19.81 -6.89 -22.01
C ASN A 277 -19.98 -7.62 -20.67
N GLU A 278 -19.25 -8.71 -20.42
CA GLU A 278 -19.35 -9.44 -19.15
C GLU A 278 -18.56 -8.78 -18.00
N LEU A 279 -17.71 -7.77 -18.27
CA LEU A 279 -17.00 -7.03 -17.21
C LEU A 279 -17.97 -6.34 -16.27
N TYR A 280 -19.11 -5.83 -16.76
CA TYR A 280 -20.11 -5.20 -15.92
C TYR A 280 -20.56 -6.17 -14.82
N LYS A 281 -20.98 -7.38 -15.20
CA LYS A 281 -21.47 -8.40 -14.28
C LYS A 281 -20.35 -8.93 -13.40
N TYR A 282 -19.12 -9.00 -13.91
CA TYR A 282 -17.97 -9.42 -13.13
C TYR A 282 -17.60 -8.42 -12.03
N ILE A 283 -17.47 -7.13 -12.36
CA ILE A 283 -17.16 -6.07 -11.39
C ILE A 283 -18.33 -5.91 -10.42
N SER A 284 -19.56 -5.82 -10.97
CA SER A 284 -20.76 -5.55 -10.20
C SER A 284 -21.25 -6.76 -9.37
N GLY A 285 -20.88 -7.98 -9.75
CA GLY A 285 -21.35 -9.20 -9.10
C GLY A 285 -22.87 -9.46 -9.22
N ALA A 286 -23.57 -8.65 -10.02
CA ALA A 286 -24.99 -8.65 -10.33
C ALA A 286 -25.27 -7.79 -11.59
N TYR A 287 -26.53 -7.72 -12.02
CA TYR A 287 -26.99 -6.87 -13.13
C TYR A 287 -27.15 -5.39 -12.74
N TYR A 288 -27.05 -5.08 -11.46
CA TYR A 288 -27.11 -3.74 -10.89
C TYR A 288 -26.06 -3.63 -9.77
N LEU A 289 -25.75 -2.40 -9.35
CA LEU A 289 -24.85 -2.18 -8.21
C LEU A 289 -25.53 -2.65 -6.93
N SER A 290 -24.90 -3.59 -6.23
CA SER A 290 -25.47 -4.31 -5.07
C SER A 290 -24.47 -4.35 -3.92
N ASP A 291 -24.81 -4.88 -2.74
CA ASP A 291 -23.87 -4.97 -1.62
C ASP A 291 -22.54 -5.66 -1.99
N ARG A 292 -22.60 -6.57 -2.95
CA ARG A 292 -21.41 -7.24 -3.49
C ARG A 292 -20.43 -6.25 -4.12
N THR A 293 -20.91 -5.20 -4.79
CA THR A 293 -20.05 -4.16 -5.38
C THR A 293 -19.37 -3.35 -4.32
N LEU A 294 -20.13 -2.89 -3.33
CA LEU A 294 -19.61 -2.00 -2.30
C LEU A 294 -18.58 -2.72 -1.41
N LYS A 295 -18.83 -3.97 -1.05
CA LYS A 295 -17.85 -4.81 -0.33
C LYS A 295 -16.55 -4.99 -1.11
N ARG A 296 -16.64 -5.24 -2.42
CA ARG A 296 -15.46 -5.36 -3.29
C ARG A 296 -14.69 -4.04 -3.37
N PHE A 297 -15.38 -2.93 -3.59
CA PHE A 297 -14.75 -1.61 -3.63
C PHE A 297 -14.05 -1.26 -2.32
N PHE A 298 -14.65 -1.58 -1.18
CA PHE A 298 -14.02 -1.38 0.13
C PHE A 298 -12.69 -2.16 0.25
N VAL A 299 -12.72 -3.46 -0.09
CA VAL A 299 -11.52 -4.31 -0.05
C VAL A 299 -10.46 -3.82 -1.05
N ILE A 300 -10.85 -3.50 -2.28
CA ILE A 300 -9.94 -3.02 -3.32
C ILE A 300 -9.32 -1.67 -2.94
N HIS A 301 -10.09 -0.72 -2.40
CA HIS A 301 -9.57 0.56 -1.93
C HIS A 301 -8.46 0.37 -0.89
N TYR A 302 -8.67 -0.53 0.07
CA TYR A 302 -7.69 -0.84 1.10
C TYR A 302 -6.42 -1.50 0.52
N ILE A 303 -6.59 -2.51 -0.34
CA ILE A 303 -5.46 -3.23 -0.98
C ILE A 303 -4.64 -2.28 -1.86
N ILE A 304 -5.28 -1.49 -2.72
CA ILE A 304 -4.57 -0.56 -3.61
C ILE A 304 -3.84 0.50 -2.78
N SER A 305 -4.40 0.97 -1.66
CA SER A 305 -3.72 1.91 -0.76
C SER A 305 -2.38 1.36 -0.25
N ILE A 306 -2.34 0.08 0.13
CA ILE A 306 -1.10 -0.59 0.59
C ILE A 306 -0.13 -0.79 -0.57
N ILE A 307 -0.62 -1.21 -1.75
CA ILE A 307 0.20 -1.36 -2.95
C ILE A 307 0.84 -0.01 -3.32
N ASN A 308 0.09 1.08 -3.25
CA ASN A 308 0.59 2.43 -3.53
C ASN A 308 1.76 2.80 -2.60
N LEU A 309 1.67 2.45 -1.31
CA LEU A 309 2.78 2.67 -0.36
C LEU A 309 4.05 1.92 -0.80
N ILE A 310 3.94 0.68 -1.27
CA ILE A 310 5.08 -0.09 -1.78
C ILE A 310 5.70 0.59 -3.00
N PHE A 311 4.89 1.07 -3.95
CA PHE A 311 5.40 1.79 -5.12
C PHE A 311 6.03 3.14 -4.79
N ILE A 312 5.56 3.84 -3.76
CA ILE A 312 6.21 5.04 -3.23
C ILE A 312 7.61 4.70 -2.68
N LEU A 313 7.75 3.59 -1.94
CA LEU A 313 9.06 3.13 -1.46
C LEU A 313 10.02 2.79 -2.62
N ILE A 314 9.52 2.12 -3.66
CA ILE A 314 10.29 1.85 -4.88
C ILE A 314 10.72 3.15 -5.58
N HIS A 315 9.83 4.15 -5.63
CA HIS A 315 10.11 5.45 -6.22
C HIS A 315 11.21 6.20 -5.44
N LEU A 316 11.13 6.22 -4.11
CA LEU A 316 12.16 6.80 -3.24
C LEU A 316 13.49 6.07 -3.37
N PHE A 317 13.48 4.73 -3.39
CA PHE A 317 14.70 3.94 -3.58
C PHE A 317 15.37 4.24 -4.94
N SER A 318 14.58 4.39 -5.99
CA SER A 318 15.07 4.77 -7.32
C SER A 318 15.72 6.16 -7.30
N LEU A 319 15.15 7.12 -6.56
CA LEU A 319 15.73 8.44 -6.38
C LEU A 319 17.05 8.44 -5.61
N HIS A 320 17.20 7.52 -4.66
CA HIS A 320 18.47 7.36 -3.97
C HIS A 320 19.59 6.84 -4.87
N LYS A 321 19.27 5.94 -5.81
CA LYS A 321 20.25 5.39 -6.74
C LYS A 321 20.81 6.44 -7.72
N PHE A 322 19.95 7.32 -8.23
CA PHE A 322 20.33 8.27 -9.30
C PHE A 322 20.60 9.71 -8.81
N THR A 323 20.34 10.01 -7.53
CA THR A 323 20.41 11.36 -6.91
C THR A 323 19.41 12.37 -7.50
N SER A 324 19.04 13.37 -6.70
CA SER A 324 18.18 14.49 -7.12
C SER A 324 18.87 15.42 -8.12
N ASN A 325 18.10 15.91 -9.09
CA ASN A 325 18.53 16.97 -10.02
C ASN A 325 18.53 18.36 -9.34
N ASN A 326 19.15 19.36 -9.96
CA ASN A 326 19.11 20.76 -9.54
C ASN A 326 18.43 21.66 -10.60
N ASN A 327 18.07 22.89 -10.24
CA ASN A 327 17.36 23.81 -11.15
C ASN A 327 18.18 24.27 -12.37
N ASN A 328 19.52 24.17 -12.32
CA ASN A 328 20.36 24.69 -13.38
C ASN A 328 20.81 23.60 -14.38
N ASN A 329 20.46 22.32 -14.17
CA ASN A 329 20.94 21.18 -14.96
C ASN A 329 22.49 21.13 -15.11
N ILE A 330 23.22 21.85 -14.27
CA ILE A 330 24.69 21.87 -14.24
C ILE A 330 25.12 20.80 -13.24
N TYR A 331 26.08 19.96 -13.63
CA TYR A 331 26.78 19.04 -12.71
C TYR A 331 27.53 19.86 -11.65
N ILE A 332 26.84 20.19 -10.56
CA ILE A 332 27.46 20.86 -9.42
C ILE A 332 28.04 19.77 -8.52
N ASN A 333 29.36 19.67 -8.47
CA ASN A 333 30.10 18.78 -7.56
C ASN A 333 29.90 19.11 -6.08
N ASN A 334 29.30 20.27 -5.75
CA ASN A 334 29.03 20.68 -4.38
C ASN A 334 27.72 20.06 -3.89
N LYS A 335 27.81 18.81 -3.45
CA LYS A 335 26.74 18.14 -2.68
C LYS A 335 27.03 18.31 -1.20
N ILE A 336 26.05 18.76 -0.44
CA ILE A 336 26.13 18.89 1.02
C ILE A 336 25.22 17.81 1.63
N SER A 337 25.59 17.32 2.81
CA SER A 337 24.75 16.41 3.58
C SER A 337 23.39 17.05 3.85
N ILE A 338 22.32 16.31 3.58
CA ILE A 338 20.92 16.78 3.72
C ILE A 338 20.59 17.37 5.10
N TYR A 339 21.29 16.94 6.15
CA TYR A 339 20.70 16.82 7.48
C TYR A 339 19.99 18.07 8.01
N LEU A 340 20.69 19.15 8.37
CA LEU A 340 20.02 20.22 9.12
C LEU A 340 19.18 21.16 8.25
N TYR A 341 19.72 21.64 7.13
CA TYR A 341 19.04 22.64 6.32
C TYR A 341 17.77 22.09 5.66
N GLN A 342 17.84 20.90 5.05
CA GLN A 342 16.71 20.34 4.32
C GLN A 342 15.59 19.88 5.28
N ILE A 343 15.93 19.27 6.43
CA ILE A 343 14.93 18.86 7.43
C ILE A 343 14.15 20.07 7.98
N ILE A 344 14.83 21.17 8.31
CA ILE A 344 14.15 22.39 8.80
C ILE A 344 13.22 22.96 7.71
N LYS A 345 13.69 23.01 6.46
CA LYS A 345 12.92 23.50 5.31
C LYS A 345 11.70 22.63 4.99
N ASP A 346 11.84 21.32 5.14
CA ASP A 346 10.77 20.35 4.91
C ASP A 346 9.71 20.40 6.02
N ASN A 347 10.14 20.51 7.28
CA ASN A 347 9.25 20.59 8.44
C ASN A 347 8.51 21.93 8.54
N SER A 348 9.09 23.04 8.10
CA SER A 348 8.39 24.34 8.11
C SER A 348 7.18 24.35 7.18
N LEU A 349 7.32 23.79 5.97
CA LEU A 349 6.22 23.67 5.02
C LEU A 349 5.17 22.65 5.49
N LEU A 350 5.60 21.56 6.13
CA LEU A 350 4.69 20.60 6.75
C LEU A 350 3.86 21.24 7.87
N LEU A 351 4.48 22.07 8.73
CA LEU A 351 3.77 22.77 9.80
C LEU A 351 2.66 23.68 9.26
N ILE A 352 2.96 24.46 8.22
CA ILE A 352 1.97 25.31 7.54
C ILE A 352 0.82 24.48 6.98
N LEU A 353 1.12 23.31 6.40
CA LEU A 353 0.08 22.45 5.85
C LEU A 353 -0.82 21.86 6.94
N ILE A 354 -0.22 21.43 8.06
CA ILE A 354 -0.96 20.90 9.22
C ILE A 354 -1.84 21.99 9.83
N THR A 355 -1.37 23.23 9.97
CA THR A 355 -2.21 24.32 10.50
C THR A 355 -3.40 24.59 9.58
N ILE A 356 -3.22 24.59 8.26
CA ILE A 356 -4.33 24.74 7.30
C ILE A 356 -5.33 23.58 7.44
N LEU A 357 -4.87 22.35 7.61
CA LEU A 357 -5.74 21.17 7.81
C LEU A 357 -6.53 21.22 9.13
N LEU A 358 -5.96 21.82 10.19
CA LEU A 358 -6.61 21.96 11.49
C LEU A 358 -7.58 23.15 11.58
N LEU A 359 -7.49 24.10 10.66
CA LEU A 359 -8.40 25.26 10.58
C LEU A 359 -9.72 24.95 9.85
N GLN A 360 -9.94 23.70 9.45
CA GLN A 360 -11.17 23.18 8.87
C GLN A 360 -12.14 22.72 9.95
#